data_AF-A0A936WQP7-F1
#
_entry.id   AF-A0A936WQP7-F1
#
_cell.length_a   1.000
_cell.length_b   1.000
_cell.length_c   1.000
_cell.angle_alpha   90.00
_cell.angle_beta   90.00
_cell.angle_gamma   90.00
#
_symmetry.space_group_name_H-M   'P 1'
#
loop_
_entity.id
_entity.type
_entity.pdbx_description
1 polymer ?
#
loop_
_entity_poly.entity_id
_entity_poly.type
_entity_poly.pdbx_seq_one_letter_code
_entity_poly.pdbx_strand_id
1 'polypeptide(L)'
;MKSTLTALLISAFAFTAQAQTQFNITNVTVTEKGVVKTGSDVSAEVVGSEGEDRLVMFDQDGLRVKAQARIHTHNSARSSIKDGAVYVTFVIHLKVDGDKDKREVQKTFYGEQERKTHFKEKFTIKKGINVRVITVEFDGVLN
;
A
#
# COMPACT_ATOMS: atom_id res chain seq x y z
N MET A 1 -29.53 49.07 -33.88
CA MET A 1 -29.99 47.72 -33.47
C MET A 1 -28.78 46.82 -33.39
N LYS A 2 -28.63 46.13 -32.26
CA LYS A 2 -27.43 45.41 -31.82
C LYS A 2 -27.36 44.04 -32.53
N SER A 3 -26.19 43.66 -33.03
CA SER A 3 -25.90 42.26 -33.40
C SER A 3 -24.45 41.95 -33.04
N THR A 4 -24.26 41.42 -31.83
CA THR A 4 -23.00 40.84 -31.35
C THR A 4 -23.36 39.66 -30.47
N LEU A 5 -23.37 38.45 -31.04
CA LEU A 5 -23.47 37.18 -30.31
C LEU A 5 -23.16 36.11 -31.39
N THR A 6 -22.20 35.22 -31.23
CA THR A 6 -22.02 34.33 -30.09
C THR A 6 -20.59 33.81 -30.10
N ALA A 7 -19.86 34.04 -29.02
CA ALA A 7 -18.50 33.53 -28.84
C ALA A 7 -18.53 32.02 -28.55
N LEU A 8 -17.56 31.35 -29.16
CA LEU A 8 -17.21 29.94 -29.04
C LEU A 8 -16.90 29.57 -27.57
N LEU A 9 -17.81 28.89 -26.87
CA LEU A 9 -17.47 28.23 -25.60
C LEU A 9 -16.98 26.81 -25.91
N ILE A 10 -15.66 26.67 -26.08
CA ILE A 10 -14.98 25.38 -25.97
C ILE A 10 -14.90 25.07 -24.47
N SER A 11 -15.87 24.34 -23.96
CA SER A 11 -15.81 23.72 -22.64
C SER A 11 -14.71 22.66 -22.67
N ALA A 12 -13.49 23.06 -22.27
CA ALA A 12 -12.41 22.14 -22.01
C ALA A 12 -12.84 21.19 -20.89
N PHE A 13 -13.15 19.94 -21.26
CA PHE A 13 -13.17 18.83 -20.32
C PHE A 13 -11.75 18.64 -19.81
N ALA A 14 -11.42 19.33 -18.72
CA ALA A 14 -10.26 18.99 -17.92
C ALA A 14 -10.57 17.62 -17.30
N PHE A 15 -10.15 16.55 -17.97
CA PHE A 15 -9.96 15.27 -17.33
C PHE A 15 -8.87 15.47 -16.28
N THR A 16 -9.29 15.79 -15.05
CA THR A 16 -8.42 15.67 -13.89
C THR A 16 -8.04 14.20 -13.81
N ALA A 17 -6.82 13.86 -14.21
CA ALA A 17 -6.23 12.58 -13.88
C ALA A 17 -6.31 12.46 -12.35
N GLN A 18 -7.23 11.64 -11.83
CA GLN A 18 -7.24 11.30 -10.42
C GLN A 18 -5.88 10.65 -10.14
N ALA A 19 -5.02 11.38 -9.43
CA ALA A 19 -3.90 10.75 -8.78
C ALA A 19 -4.48 9.64 -7.89
N GLN A 20 -4.00 8.43 -8.08
CA GLN A 20 -4.40 7.30 -7.26
C GLN A 20 -3.88 7.54 -5.84
N THR A 21 -4.81 7.77 -4.93
CA THR A 21 -4.50 8.19 -3.56
C THR A 21 -5.02 7.21 -2.53
N GLN A 22 -5.56 6.04 -2.89
CA GLN A 22 -6.05 5.13 -1.85
C GLN A 22 -5.41 3.75 -1.94
N PHE A 23 -4.73 3.37 -0.87
CA PHE A 23 -4.23 2.01 -0.71
C PHE A 23 -5.12 1.23 0.26
N ASN A 24 -5.62 0.10 -0.21
CA ASN A 24 -6.47 -0.82 0.56
C ASN A 24 -5.71 -2.10 0.86
N ILE A 25 -5.73 -2.52 2.12
CA ILE A 25 -5.25 -3.80 2.61
C ILE A 25 -6.46 -4.63 3.00
N THR A 26 -6.55 -5.83 2.45
CA THR A 26 -7.63 -6.78 2.75
C THR A 26 -7.09 -8.17 3.02
N ASN A 27 -7.94 -9.06 3.54
CA ASN A 27 -7.60 -10.47 3.76
C ASN A 27 -6.37 -10.66 4.65
N VAL A 28 -6.22 -9.78 5.65
CA VAL A 28 -5.10 -9.85 6.59
C VAL A 28 -5.20 -11.13 7.40
N THR A 29 -4.14 -11.93 7.38
CA THR A 29 -4.00 -13.09 8.23
C THR A 29 -2.63 -13.11 8.91
N VAL A 30 -2.64 -13.55 10.17
CA VAL A 30 -1.44 -13.80 10.96
C VAL A 30 -1.46 -15.26 11.36
N THR A 31 -0.45 -16.01 10.93
CA THR A 31 -0.29 -17.43 11.26
C THR A 31 0.86 -17.63 12.22
N GLU A 32 0.59 -18.31 13.34
CA GLU A 32 1.60 -18.75 14.29
C GLU A 32 1.30 -20.18 14.75
N LYS A 33 2.30 -21.07 14.71
CA LYS A 33 2.18 -22.47 15.14
C LYS A 33 0.97 -23.22 14.51
N GLY A 34 0.65 -22.89 13.26
CA GLY A 34 -0.49 -23.47 12.53
C GLY A 34 -1.85 -22.86 12.86
N VAL A 35 -1.94 -21.96 13.84
CA VAL A 35 -3.16 -21.19 14.13
C VAL A 35 -3.18 -19.95 13.24
N VAL A 36 -4.25 -19.80 12.47
CA VAL A 36 -4.49 -18.63 11.62
C VAL A 36 -5.45 -17.69 12.33
N LYS A 37 -5.10 -16.41 12.42
CA LYS A 37 -5.94 -15.34 12.95
C LYS A 37 -6.18 -14.30 11.88
N THR A 38 -7.42 -13.83 11.79
CA THR A 38 -7.80 -12.79 10.83
C THR A 38 -7.56 -11.41 11.43
N GLY A 39 -6.93 -10.52 10.66
CA GLY A 39 -6.76 -9.11 10.99
C GLY A 39 -7.92 -8.26 10.48
N SER A 40 -7.73 -6.94 10.54
CA SER A 40 -8.68 -5.97 10.03
C SER A 40 -8.28 -5.50 8.64
N ASP A 41 -9.27 -5.36 7.77
CA ASP A 41 -9.11 -4.63 6.53
C ASP A 41 -8.90 -3.14 6.86
N VAL A 42 -7.93 -2.52 6.18
CA VAL A 42 -7.53 -1.14 6.45
C VAL A 42 -7.26 -0.40 5.15
N SER A 43 -7.60 0.88 5.14
CA SER A 43 -7.38 1.77 4.01
C SER A 43 -6.58 2.99 4.47
N ALA A 44 -5.60 3.40 3.67
CA ALA A 44 -4.93 4.68 3.84
C ALA A 44 -5.13 5.53 2.59
N GLU A 45 -5.38 6.81 2.83
CA GLU A 45 -5.11 7.81 1.81
C GLU A 45 -3.60 8.01 1.72
N VAL A 46 -3.05 7.81 0.53
CA VAL A 46 -1.67 8.09 0.19
C VAL A 46 -1.61 9.47 -0.45
N VAL A 47 -1.36 10.47 0.38
CA VAL A 47 -1.11 11.84 -0.07
C VAL A 47 0.39 11.98 -0.35
N GLY A 48 0.77 12.04 -1.63
CA GLY A 48 2.16 12.24 -2.04
C GLY A 48 3.10 11.05 -1.78
N SER A 49 4.39 11.33 -1.55
CA SER A 49 5.44 10.32 -1.36
C SER A 49 5.48 9.68 0.03
N GLU A 50 4.71 10.24 0.97
CA GLU A 50 4.87 10.00 2.41
C GLU A 50 3.50 9.89 3.09
N GLY A 51 2.99 8.67 3.19
CA GLY A 51 2.00 8.34 4.21
C GLY A 51 2.73 7.99 5.49
N GLU A 52 2.76 8.88 6.49
CA GLU A 52 3.34 8.58 7.80
C GLU A 52 2.41 7.70 8.65
N ASP A 53 1.14 7.60 8.26
CA ASP A 53 0.16 6.88 9.06
C ASP A 53 0.32 5.37 8.91
N ARG A 54 0.76 4.74 10.00
CA ARG A 54 0.96 3.29 10.05
C ARG A 54 -0.37 2.63 10.35
N LEU A 55 -0.96 2.03 9.33
CA LEU A 55 -2.21 1.27 9.46
C LEU A 55 -1.99 0.05 10.34
N VAL A 56 -2.77 -0.07 11.42
CA VAL A 56 -2.75 -1.24 12.30
C VAL A 56 -3.62 -2.31 11.67
N MET A 57 -2.99 -3.34 11.12
CA MET A 57 -3.68 -4.45 10.46
C MET A 57 -4.10 -5.55 11.46
N PHE A 58 -3.38 -5.65 12.58
CA PHE A 58 -3.61 -6.68 13.59
C PHE A 58 -3.05 -6.21 14.94
N ASP A 59 -3.81 -6.41 16.02
CA ASP A 59 -3.38 -6.12 17.41
C ASP A 59 -4.11 -7.06 18.39
N GLN A 60 -3.55 -8.25 18.64
CA GLN A 60 -4.11 -9.26 19.55
C GLN A 60 -2.99 -10.10 20.17
N ASP A 61 -3.19 -10.61 21.39
CA ASP A 61 -2.30 -11.56 22.07
C ASP A 61 -0.82 -11.14 22.11
N GLY A 62 -0.56 -9.86 22.34
CA GLY A 62 0.80 -9.30 22.39
C GLY A 62 1.50 -9.19 21.04
N LEU A 63 0.80 -9.52 19.94
CA LEU A 63 1.27 -9.39 18.57
C LEU A 63 0.59 -8.21 17.89
N ARG A 64 1.40 -7.29 17.36
CA ARG A 64 0.91 -6.13 16.62
C ARG A 64 1.58 -6.07 15.26
N VAL A 65 0.78 -5.98 14.21
CA VAL A 65 1.23 -5.80 12.83
C VAL A 65 0.76 -4.44 12.33
N LYS A 66 1.68 -3.65 11.79
CA LYS A 66 1.36 -2.42 11.07
C LYS A 66 1.93 -2.46 9.67
N ALA A 67 1.22 -1.86 8.72
CA ALA A 67 1.73 -1.58 7.39
C ALA A 67 1.87 -0.08 7.17
N GLN A 68 2.88 0.29 6.39
CA GLN A 68 3.07 1.62 5.83
C GLN A 68 3.25 1.45 4.32
N ALA A 69 2.50 2.21 3.51
CA ALA A 69 2.66 2.24 2.06
C ALA A 69 3.28 3.57 1.64
N ARG A 70 4.31 3.53 0.80
CA ARG A 70 4.96 4.72 0.23
C ARG A 70 4.89 4.66 -1.28
N ILE A 71 4.29 5.67 -1.91
CA ILE A 71 4.09 5.71 -3.36
C ILE A 71 5.08 6.66 -4.01
N HIS A 72 5.78 6.20 -5.03
CA HIS A 72 6.66 7.04 -5.86
C HIS A 72 6.25 6.89 -7.32
N THR A 73 6.04 7.99 -8.01
CA THR A 73 5.81 7.99 -9.46
C THR A 73 7.10 8.39 -10.17
N HIS A 74 7.45 7.69 -11.25
CA HIS A 74 8.59 8.08 -12.07
C HIS A 74 8.08 8.80 -13.31
N ASN A 75 8.46 10.07 -13.45
CA ASN A 75 8.22 10.84 -14.67
C ASN A 75 9.57 10.94 -15.39
N SER A 76 9.85 10.06 -16.34
CA SER A 76 11.12 10.09 -17.08
C SER A 76 10.88 10.13 -18.57
N ALA A 77 11.38 11.20 -19.20
CA ALA A 77 11.29 11.50 -20.62
C ALA A 77 11.96 10.49 -21.59
N ARG A 78 12.41 9.30 -21.13
CA ARG A 78 13.30 8.40 -21.89
C ARG A 78 12.71 7.05 -22.30
N SER A 79 11.48 6.70 -21.90
CA SER A 79 10.77 5.56 -22.52
C SER A 79 9.28 5.59 -22.19
N SER A 80 8.43 5.52 -23.21
CA SER A 80 6.96 5.50 -23.10
C SER A 80 6.41 4.38 -22.20
N ILE A 81 7.14 3.28 -22.02
CA ILE A 81 6.75 2.13 -21.18
C ILE A 81 6.93 2.41 -19.67
N LYS A 82 7.80 3.36 -19.32
CA LYS A 82 8.07 3.76 -17.92
C LYS A 82 7.38 5.05 -17.53
N ASP A 83 6.80 5.77 -18.48
CA ASP A 83 5.91 6.88 -18.19
C ASP A 83 4.68 6.35 -17.43
N GLY A 84 4.48 6.85 -16.22
CA GLY A 84 3.36 6.43 -15.37
C GLY A 84 3.59 5.18 -14.52
N ALA A 85 4.82 4.67 -14.42
CA ALA A 85 5.14 3.61 -13.46
C ALA A 85 4.98 4.12 -12.02
N VAL A 86 4.30 3.33 -11.19
CA VAL A 86 4.04 3.64 -9.78
C VAL A 86 4.70 2.58 -8.90
N TYR A 87 5.65 3.03 -8.10
CA TYR A 87 6.38 2.20 -7.15
C TYR A 87 5.71 2.33 -5.80
N VAL A 88 5.34 1.20 -5.20
CA VAL A 88 4.79 1.16 -3.85
C VAL A 88 5.71 0.36 -2.95
N THR A 89 6.24 1.01 -1.94
CA THR A 89 7.06 0.36 -0.90
C THR A 89 6.21 0.09 0.32
N PHE A 90 6.13 -1.18 0.71
CA PHE A 90 5.42 -1.63 1.88
C PHE A 90 6.40 -1.92 3.01
N VAL A 91 6.19 -1.25 4.14
CA VAL A 91 6.94 -1.50 5.37
C VAL A 91 6.02 -2.20 6.35
N ILE A 92 6.30 -3.47 6.63
CA ILE A 92 5.56 -4.28 7.60
C ILE A 92 6.34 -4.25 8.92
N HIS A 93 5.73 -3.64 9.93
CA HIS A 93 6.24 -3.61 11.28
C HIS A 93 5.57 -4.68 12.12
N LEU A 94 6.38 -5.56 12.71
CA LEU A 94 5.92 -6.56 13.66
C LEU A 94 6.41 -6.20 15.06
N LYS A 95 5.53 -6.28 16.05
CA LYS A 95 5.87 -6.26 17.47
C LYS A 95 5.32 -7.51 18.15
N VAL A 96 6.14 -8.19 18.93
CA VAL A 96 5.80 -9.44 19.64
C VAL A 96 6.42 -9.40 21.03
N ASP A 97 5.60 -9.41 22.08
CA ASP A 97 6.07 -9.46 23.49
C ASP A 97 7.13 -8.39 23.85
N GLY A 98 7.11 -7.24 23.18
CA GLY A 98 8.10 -6.17 23.35
C GLY A 98 9.22 -6.15 22.31
N ASP A 99 9.51 -7.28 21.67
CA ASP A 99 10.46 -7.38 20.56
C ASP A 99 9.87 -6.78 19.29
N LYS A 100 10.72 -6.19 18.44
CA LYS A 100 10.32 -5.53 17.19
C LYS A 100 11.11 -6.12 16.03
N ASP A 101 10.42 -6.38 14.93
CA ASP A 101 11.02 -6.72 13.64
C ASP A 101 10.36 -5.87 12.54
N LYS A 102 11.06 -5.66 11.44
CA LYS A 102 10.60 -4.84 10.31
C LYS A 102 11.02 -5.50 9.01
N ARG A 103 10.05 -5.64 8.09
CA ARG A 103 10.30 -6.06 6.71
C ARG A 103 9.88 -4.95 5.77
N GLU A 104 10.66 -4.75 4.72
CA GLU A 104 10.39 -3.76 3.70
C GLU A 104 10.37 -4.47 2.35
N VAL A 105 9.26 -4.32 1.63
CA VAL A 105 9.01 -4.98 0.36
C VAL A 105 8.56 -3.94 -0.64
N GLN A 106 9.34 -3.76 -1.71
CA GLN A 106 8.97 -2.87 -2.79
C GLN A 106 8.23 -3.65 -3.88
N LYS A 107 7.10 -3.10 -4.33
CA LYS A 107 6.38 -3.54 -5.52
C LYS A 107 6.32 -2.42 -6.54
N THR A 108 6.46 -2.79 -7.80
CA THR A 108 6.37 -1.86 -8.93
C THR A 108 5.14 -2.21 -9.72
N PHE A 109 4.24 -1.25 -9.89
CA PHE A 109 3.09 -1.35 -10.77
C PHE A 109 3.35 -0.53 -12.02
N TYR A 110 3.24 -1.17 -13.18
CA TYR A 110 3.34 -0.50 -14.47
C TYR A 110 1.94 0.01 -14.88
N GLY A 111 1.89 1.10 -15.67
CA GLY A 111 0.70 1.92 -15.84
C GLY A 111 -0.58 1.17 -16.26
N GLU A 112 -0.47 0.17 -17.14
CA GLU A 112 -1.61 -0.59 -17.67
C GLU A 112 -1.97 -1.85 -16.86
N GLN A 113 -1.24 -2.13 -15.77
CA GLN A 113 -1.46 -3.33 -14.97
C GLN A 113 -2.44 -3.06 -13.82
N GLU A 114 -3.24 -4.07 -13.50
CA GLU A 114 -4.06 -4.08 -12.31
C GLU A 114 -3.15 -3.95 -11.08
N ARG A 115 -3.36 -2.91 -10.27
CA ARG A 115 -2.46 -2.56 -9.16
C ARG A 115 -2.80 -3.34 -7.89
N LYS A 116 -2.86 -4.65 -8.05
CA LYS A 116 -3.12 -5.63 -6.99
C LYS A 116 -1.85 -6.42 -6.70
N THR A 117 -1.64 -6.74 -5.43
CA THR A 117 -0.50 -7.54 -5.01
C THR A 117 -0.87 -8.36 -3.80
N HIS A 118 -0.19 -9.49 -3.66
CA HIS A 118 -0.32 -10.38 -2.53
C HIS A 118 1.02 -10.41 -1.80
N PHE A 119 0.98 -10.22 -0.47
CA PHE A 119 2.14 -10.27 0.40
C PHE A 119 2.04 -11.45 1.33
N LYS A 120 3.17 -12.16 1.49
CA LYS A 120 3.33 -13.24 2.46
C LYS A 120 4.74 -13.16 3.02
N GLU A 121 4.87 -12.67 4.24
CA GLU A 121 6.15 -12.44 4.89
C GLU A 121 6.28 -13.26 6.17
N LYS A 122 7.44 -13.87 6.36
CA LYS A 122 7.75 -14.71 7.52
C LYS A 122 8.75 -14.02 8.43
N PHE A 123 8.35 -13.80 9.67
CA PHE A 123 9.15 -13.25 10.75
C PHE A 123 9.60 -14.37 11.68
N THR A 124 10.89 -14.39 12.01
CA THR A 124 11.46 -15.36 12.95
C THR A 124 11.98 -14.60 14.16
N ILE A 125 11.25 -14.69 15.27
CA ILE A 125 11.59 -14.05 16.53
C ILE A 125 12.27 -15.08 17.43
N LYS A 126 13.48 -14.78 17.90
CA LYS A 126 14.25 -15.65 18.79
C LYS A 126 14.36 -15.00 20.17
N LYS A 127 13.93 -15.71 21.22
CA LYS A 127 14.05 -15.29 22.62
C LYS A 127 14.61 -16.44 23.46
N GLY A 128 15.94 -16.42 23.64
CA GLY A 128 16.67 -17.55 24.21
C GLY A 128 16.53 -18.80 23.34
N ILE A 129 16.08 -19.91 23.94
CA ILE A 129 15.82 -21.17 23.22
C ILE A 129 14.50 -21.16 22.44
N ASN A 130 13.60 -20.22 22.71
CA ASN A 130 12.30 -20.16 22.08
C ASN A 130 12.39 -19.46 20.73
N VAL A 131 11.97 -20.15 19.68
CA VAL A 131 11.86 -19.61 18.33
C VAL A 131 10.38 -19.54 17.95
N ARG A 132 9.88 -18.33 17.70
CA ARG A 132 8.54 -18.09 17.18
C ARG A 132 8.65 -17.77 15.70
N VAL A 133 7.80 -18.42 14.91
CA VAL A 133 7.66 -18.15 13.48
C VAL A 133 6.27 -17.58 13.27
N ILE A 134 6.23 -16.36 12.76
CA ILE A 134 5.00 -15.63 12.50
C ILE A 134 4.95 -15.34 11.00
N THR A 135 3.90 -15.79 10.34
CA THR A 135 3.64 -15.45 8.94
C THR A 135 2.56 -14.40 8.89
N VAL A 136 2.82 -13.29 8.22
CA VAL A 136 1.85 -12.23 7.94
C VAL A 136 1.52 -12.30 6.46
N GLU A 137 0.23 -12.37 6.13
CA GLU A 137 -0.26 -12.45 4.76
C GLU A 137 -1.42 -11.48 4.56
N PHE A 138 -1.45 -10.79 3.42
CA PHE A 138 -2.50 -9.83 3.07
C PHE A 138 -2.50 -9.51 1.58
N ASP A 139 -3.63 -9.04 1.09
CA ASP A 139 -3.78 -8.49 -0.25
C ASP A 139 -3.71 -6.96 -0.19
N GLY A 140 -3.05 -6.36 -1.17
CA GLY A 140 -2.93 -4.92 -1.32
C GLY A 140 -3.48 -4.46 -2.67
N VAL A 141 -4.27 -3.39 -2.66
CA VAL A 141 -4.82 -2.76 -3.88
C VAL A 141 -4.55 -1.26 -3.84
N LEU A 142 -3.97 -0.72 -4.91
CA LEU A 142 -3.83 0.73 -5.12
C LEU A 142 -4.90 1.22 -6.09
N ASN A 143 -5.78 2.10 -5.61
CA ASN A 143 -6.91 2.67 -6.36
C ASN A 143 -6.66 4.13 -6.75
#